data_AF-A0A497PTF8-F1
#
_entry.id   AF-A0A497PTF8-F1
#
_cell.length_a   1.000
_cell.length_b   1.000
_cell.length_c   1.000
_cell.angle_alpha   90.00
_cell.angle_beta   90.00
_cell.angle_gamma   90.00
#
_symmetry.space_group_name_H-M   'P 1'
#
loop_
_entity.id
_entity.type
_entity.pdbx_description
1 polymer ?
#
loop_
_entity_poly.entity_id
_entity_poly.type
_entity_poly.pdbx_seq_one_letter_code
_entity_poly.pdbx_strand_id
1 'polypeptide(L)' 'MFTCKKCKEPFYAQGAEIRGQTLRVYCQCLNGHKGKRDISRYQADSMAHDVFSGLFTCVECGSITSLTNTDMG' A
#
# COMPACT_ATOMS: atom_id res chain seq x y z
N MET A 1 -11.02 1.98 0.38
CA MET A 1 -10.58 2.34 1.75
C MET A 1 -9.61 1.30 2.30
N PHE A 2 -8.32 1.64 2.35
CA PHE A 2 -7.25 0.79 2.85
C PHE A 2 -7.29 0.75 4.39
N THR A 3 -8.17 -0.09 4.93
CA THR A 3 -8.38 -0.20 6.39
C THR A 3 -8.17 -1.64 6.87
N CYS A 4 -7.48 -1.78 8.00
CA CYS A 4 -7.27 -3.04 8.67
C CYS A 4 -8.59 -3.58 9.22
N LYS A 5 -8.96 -4.80 8.82
CA LYS A 5 -10.21 -5.42 9.28
C LYS A 5 -10.19 -5.77 10.76
N LYS A 6 -8.99 -5.99 11.33
CA LYS A 6 -8.75 -6.41 12.72
C LYS A 6 -8.81 -5.24 13.71
N CYS A 7 -8.03 -4.19 13.46
CA CYS A 7 -7.91 -3.06 14.40
C CYS A 7 -8.49 -1.74 13.87
N LYS A 8 -9.07 -1.72 12.67
CA LYS A 8 -9.67 -0.52 12.04
C LYS A 8 -8.71 0.62 11.73
N GLU A 9 -7.44 0.48 12.06
CA GLU A 9 -6.37 1.39 11.64
C GLU A 9 -6.13 1.36 10.11
N PRO A 10 -5.56 2.43 9.54
CA PRO A 10 -5.14 2.46 8.14
C PRO A 10 -4.15 1.33 7.78
N PHE A 11 -4.27 0.83 6.56
CA PHE A 11 -3.25 -0.02 5.93
C PHE A 11 -2.31 0.85 5.10
N TYR A 12 -1.02 0.59 5.23
CA TYR A 12 0.05 1.21 4.42
C TYR A 12 0.58 0.18 3.43
N ALA A 13 0.87 0.61 2.22
CA ALA A 13 1.40 -0.26 1.18
C ALA A 13 2.86 -0.63 1.48
N GLN A 14 3.22 -1.88 1.23
CA GLN A 14 4.58 -2.40 1.45
C GLN A 14 5.23 -2.87 0.15
N GLY A 15 4.42 -3.07 -0.88
CA GLY A 15 4.84 -3.51 -2.20
C GLY A 15 3.64 -3.89 -3.03
N ALA A 16 3.86 -4.11 -4.32
CA ALA A 16 2.80 -4.55 -5.22
C ALA A 16 3.35 -5.48 -6.30
N GLU A 17 2.48 -6.34 -6.83
CA GLU A 17 2.76 -7.23 -7.93
C GLU A 17 1.62 -7.16 -8.97
N ILE A 18 1.96 -7.22 -10.25
CA ILE A 18 0.98 -7.30 -11.33
C ILE A 18 0.63 -8.78 -11.56
N ARG A 19 -0.66 -9.11 -11.50
CA ARG A 19 -1.22 -10.43 -11.82
C ARG A 19 -2.27 -10.29 -12.92
N GLY A 20 -1.86 -10.49 -14.17
CA GLY A 20 -2.73 -10.29 -15.32
C GLY A 20 -3.22 -8.84 -15.39
N GLN A 21 -4.52 -8.61 -15.20
CA GLN A 21 -5.15 -7.28 -15.23
C GLN A 21 -5.42 -6.71 -13.81
N THR A 22 -4.80 -7.28 -12.78
CA THR A 22 -4.99 -6.88 -11.39
C THR A 22 -3.65 -6.51 -10.76
N LEU A 23 -3.61 -5.39 -10.04
CA LEU A 23 -2.51 -5.03 -9.17
C LEU A 23 -2.81 -5.57 -7.77
N ARG A 24 -2.00 -6.53 -7.30
CA ARG A 24 -2.07 -6.99 -5.90
C ARG A 24 -1.11 -6.15 -5.07
N VAL A 25 -1.66 -5.41 -4.12
CA VAL A 25 -0.94 -4.59 -3.15
C VAL A 25 -0.83 -5.35 -1.84
N TYR A 26 0.38 -5.48 -1.32
CA TYR A 26 0.66 -5.99 0.02
C TYR A 26 0.65 -4.83 1.00
N CYS A 27 0.02 -5.02 2.17
CA CYS A 27 -0.20 -3.93 3.12
C CYS A 27 0.01 -4.36 4.56
N GLN A 28 0.35 -3.41 5.41
CA GLN A 28 0.49 -3.59 6.85
C GLN A 28 0.00 -2.34 7.60
N CYS A 29 -0.67 -2.51 8.74
CA CYS A 29 -0.99 -1.40 9.63
C CYS A 29 0.09 -1.27 10.72
N LEU A 30 0.14 -0.15 11.45
CA LEU A 30 1.14 0.10 12.49
C LEU A 30 1.08 -0.90 13.66
N ASN A 31 -0.02 -1.64 13.81
CA ASN A 31 -0.14 -2.73 14.77
C ASN A 31 0.43 -4.08 14.25
N GLY A 32 1.13 -4.08 13.12
CA GLY A 32 1.77 -5.27 12.54
C GLY A 32 0.84 -6.24 11.81
N HIS A 33 -0.46 -5.96 11.72
CA HIS A 33 -1.38 -6.81 10.97
C HIS A 33 -1.11 -6.68 9.48
N LYS A 34 -0.86 -7.83 8.81
CA LYS A 34 -0.63 -7.90 7.37
C LYS A 34 -1.93 -8.18 6.61
N GLY A 35 -1.99 -7.70 5.38
CA GLY A 35 -3.12 -7.87 4.48
C GLY A 35 -2.70 -7.77 3.01
N LYS A 36 -3.67 -8.06 2.13
CA LYS A 36 -3.54 -7.87 0.69
C LYS A 36 -4.78 -7.21 0.11
N ARG A 37 -4.61 -6.44 -0.95
CA ARG A 37 -5.68 -5.80 -1.72
C ARG A 37 -5.46 -6.03 -3.20
N ASP A 38 -6.48 -6.55 -3.86
CA ASP A 38 -6.48 -6.75 -5.30
C ASP A 38 -7.24 -5.58 -5.91
N ILE A 39 -6.55 -4.80 -6.75
CA ILE A 39 -7.09 -3.62 -7.44
C ILE A 39 -7.16 -3.95 -8.92
N SER A 40 -8.37 -3.97 -9.47
CA SER A 40 -8.53 -4.14 -10.92
C SER A 40 -8.00 -2.92 -11.67
N ARG A 41 -7.57 -3.10 -12.92
CA ARG A 41 -7.08 -2.00 -13.76
C ARG A 41 -8.04 -0.80 -13.82
N TYR A 42 -9.35 -1.06 -13.87
CA TYR A 42 -10.38 -0.01 -13.90
C TYR A 42 -10.49 0.80 -12.60
N GLN A 43 -10.07 0.22 -11.46
CA GLN A 43 -10.06 0.88 -10.15
C GLN A 43 -8.71 1.50 -9.83
N ALA A 44 -7.65 1.14 -10.56
CA ALA A 44 -6.31 1.61 -10.27
C ALA A 44 -6.22 3.14 -10.31
N ASP A 45 -6.84 3.78 -11.31
CA ASP A 45 -6.80 5.23 -11.47
C ASP A 45 -7.46 5.97 -10.28
N SER A 46 -8.61 5.48 -9.81
CA SER A 46 -9.32 6.11 -8.68
C SER A 46 -8.66 5.81 -7.33
N MET A 47 -7.85 4.75 -7.24
CA MET A 47 -7.15 4.34 -6.03
C MET A 47 -5.68 4.74 -6.00
N ALA A 48 -5.15 5.30 -7.09
CA ALA A 48 -3.72 5.57 -7.26
C ALA A 48 -3.20 6.44 -6.11
N HIS A 49 -3.93 7.51 -5.76
CA HIS A 49 -3.55 8.41 -4.67
C HIS A 49 -3.46 7.70 -3.32
N ASP A 50 -4.45 6.88 -2.96
CA ASP A 50 -4.47 6.14 -1.69
C ASP A 50 -3.33 5.11 -1.61
N VAL A 51 -3.05 4.42 -2.73
CA VAL A 51 -1.97 3.43 -2.79
C VAL A 51 -0.62 4.11 -2.72
N PHE A 52 -0.41 5.20 -3.47
CA PHE A 52 0.86 5.94 -3.48
C PHE A 52 1.17 6.58 -2.13
N SER A 53 0.19 7.26 -1.52
CA SER A 53 0.38 7.85 -0.18
C SER A 53 0.76 6.78 0.86
N GLY A 54 0.15 5.59 0.76
CA GLY A 54 0.47 4.45 1.62
C GLY A 54 1.88 3.88 1.46
N LEU A 55 2.57 4.09 0.33
CA LEU A 55 3.97 3.64 0.13
C LEU A 55 4.98 4.49 0.91
N PHE A 56 4.60 5.72 1.24
CA PHE A 56 5.46 6.69 1.89
C PHE A 56 5.22 6.76 3.41
N THR A 57 4.95 5.62 4.04
CA THR A 57 4.82 5.52 5.50
C THR A 57 5.64 4.36 6.02
N CYS A 58 6.53 4.64 6.96
CA CYS A 58 7.26 3.61 7.69
C CYS A 58 6.30 2.86 8.62
N VAL A 59 6.10 1.56 8.41
CA VAL A 59 5.17 0.75 9.22
C VAL A 59 5.72 0.38 10.60
N GLU A 60 6.97 0.70 10.88
CA GLU A 60 7.61 0.47 12.18
C GLU A 60 7.42 1.65 13.13
N CYS A 61 7.60 2.89 12.65
CA CYS A 61 7.52 4.10 13.47
C CYS A 61 6.36 5.05 13.10
N GLY A 62 5.66 4.81 12.00
CA GLY A 62 4.56 5.65 11.52
C GLY A 62 4.97 6.96 10.85
N SER A 63 6.27 7.22 10.69
CA SER A 63 6.74 8.44 10.02
C SER A 63 6.43 8.44 8.52
N ILE A 64 6.04 9.61 8.01
CA ILE A 64 5.90 9.85 6.57
C ILE A 64 7.31 9.93 5.98
N THR A 65 7.53 9.23 4.88
CA THR A 65 8.80 9.18 4.16
C THR A 65 8.66 9.85 2.79
N SER A 66 9.77 9.99 2.08
CA SER A 66 9.79 10.48 0.70
C SER A 66 10.72 9.63 -0.14
N LEU A 67 10.45 9.56 -1.43
CA LEU A 67 11.32 8.90 -2.40
C LEU A 67 12.59 9.73 -2.57
N THR A 68 13.75 9.15 -2.26
CA THR A 68 15.05 9.83 -2.40
C THR A 68 15.82 9.38 -3.64
N ASN A 69 15.62 8.13 -4.09
CA ASN A 69 16.25 7.56 -5.27
C ASN A 69 15.36 6.43 -5.84
N THR A 70 15.43 6.23 -7.16
CA THR A 70 14.74 5.14 -7.89
C THR A 70 15.68 4.19 -8.60
N ASP A 71 16.99 4.18 -8.28
CA ASP A 71 18.01 3.37 -8.97
C ASP A 71 17.46 2.00 -9.40
N MET A 72 17.09 1.94 -10.67
CA MET A 72 16.77 0.72 -11.39
C MET A 72 18.10 0.31 -12.02
N GLY A 73 18.88 -0.46 -11.26
CA GLY A 73 20.10 -1.07 -11.77
C GLY A 73 19.85 -1.87 -13.05
#